data_AF-A0A3D2MBS3-F1
#
_entry.id   AF-A0A3D2MBS3-F1
#
_cell.length_a   1.000
_cell.length_b   1.000
_cell.length_c   1.000
_cell.angle_alpha   90.00
_cell.angle_beta   90.00
_cell.angle_gamma   90.00
#
_symmetry.space_group_name_H-M   'P 1'
#
loop_
_entity.id
_entity.type
_entity.pdbx_description
1 polymer ?
#
loop_
_entity_poly.entity_id
_entity_poly.type
_entity_poly.pdbx_seq_one_letter_code
_entity_poly.pdbx_strand_id
1 'polypeptide(L)'
;MFEFFDPLKRKYNEWRRIKVTKEIYTGSKENCKEGNLILINESSDDSKYRVIDKLNFNEELVESLPDIDSGMQEIIKSFYCSELYYNKVLKYIDPIELLEELGDNPILVSSKESKEFDYRHLVALYLELFLGIKSKEILIDENGNIKNIPRPDYLKSMLESVIKRNYPMNGFDNIKDAYSYNKNSEDVLHIKRLTII
;
A
#
# COMPACT_ATOMS: atom_id res chain seq x y z
N MET A 1 -38.00 -23.88 -11.22
CA MET A 1 -36.99 -22.86 -11.57
C MET A 1 -35.95 -22.92 -10.46
N PHE A 2 -34.86 -23.64 -10.68
CA PHE A 2 -33.81 -23.82 -9.68
C PHE A 2 -32.96 -22.55 -9.65
N GLU A 3 -33.01 -21.80 -8.54
CA GLU A 3 -32.02 -20.75 -8.29
C GLU A 3 -30.66 -21.42 -8.20
N PHE A 4 -29.79 -21.14 -9.18
CA PHE A 4 -28.38 -21.48 -9.10
C PHE A 4 -27.81 -20.77 -7.87
N PHE A 5 -27.59 -21.55 -6.80
CA PHE A 5 -26.78 -21.14 -5.66
C PHE A 5 -25.36 -20.88 -6.17
N ASP A 6 -25.04 -19.62 -6.45
CA ASP A 6 -23.69 -19.21 -6.84
C ASP A 6 -22.79 -19.15 -5.57
N PRO A 7 -21.86 -20.10 -5.37
CA PRO A 7 -20.97 -20.11 -4.21
C PRO A 7 -20.06 -18.87 -4.17
N LEU A 8 -19.84 -18.20 -5.31
CA LEU A 8 -19.06 -16.96 -5.41
C LEU A 8 -19.75 -15.81 -4.68
N LYS A 9 -21.08 -15.72 -4.74
CA LYS A 9 -21.86 -14.71 -3.99
C LYS A 9 -21.76 -14.89 -2.48
N ARG A 10 -21.61 -16.13 -1.99
CA ARG A 10 -21.53 -16.43 -0.56
C ARG A 10 -20.14 -16.05 -0.01
N LYS A 11 -19.06 -16.44 -0.71
CA LYS A 11 -17.69 -15.98 -0.37
C LYS A 11 -17.55 -14.46 -0.50
N TYR A 12 -18.10 -13.84 -1.54
CA TYR A 12 -18.12 -12.38 -1.71
C TYR A 12 -18.72 -11.65 -0.49
N ASN A 13 -19.77 -12.21 0.12
CA ASN A 13 -20.40 -11.67 1.32
C ASN A 13 -19.62 -11.95 2.62
N GLU A 14 -18.77 -12.98 2.64
CA GLU A 14 -17.90 -13.33 3.77
C GLU A 14 -16.66 -12.44 3.82
N TRP A 15 -16.07 -12.11 2.67
CA TRP A 15 -15.02 -11.08 2.53
C TRP A 15 -15.49 -9.68 2.94
N ARG A 16 -16.76 -9.33 2.68
CA ARG A 16 -17.38 -8.10 3.20
C ARG A 16 -17.51 -8.08 4.73
N ARG A 17 -17.46 -9.24 5.40
CA ARG A 17 -17.65 -9.39 6.86
C ARG A 17 -16.36 -9.42 7.65
N ILE A 18 -15.19 -9.48 7.02
CA ILE A 18 -13.97 -9.05 7.70
C ILE A 18 -14.03 -7.52 7.77
N LYS A 19 -14.78 -7.01 8.75
CA LYS A 19 -14.63 -5.64 9.27
C LYS A 19 -13.24 -5.55 9.87
N VAL A 20 -12.22 -5.51 9.02
CA VAL A 20 -10.89 -5.12 9.43
C VAL A 20 -10.98 -3.61 9.63
N THR A 21 -11.26 -3.19 10.86
CA THR A 21 -11.04 -1.82 11.34
C THR A 21 -9.54 -1.54 11.50
N LYS A 22 -8.68 -2.13 10.66
CA LYS A 22 -7.26 -1.78 10.64
C LYS A 22 -7.18 -0.48 9.87
N GLU A 23 -6.70 0.55 10.54
CA GLU A 23 -6.19 1.74 9.88
C GLU A 23 -4.70 1.53 9.64
N ILE A 24 -4.18 2.16 8.58
CA ILE A 24 -2.74 2.19 8.33
C ILE A 24 -2.28 3.61 8.58
N TYR A 25 -1.30 3.76 9.45
CA TYR A 25 -0.72 5.05 9.76
C TYR A 25 0.61 5.24 9.05
N THR A 26 0.89 6.47 8.70
CA THR A 26 2.21 6.91 8.23
C THR A 26 2.63 8.10 9.09
N GLY A 27 3.93 8.23 9.40
CA GLY A 27 4.47 9.40 10.10
C GLY A 27 5.98 9.55 9.87
N SER A 28 6.53 10.74 10.12
CA SER A 28 7.99 10.88 10.22
C SER A 28 8.49 10.29 11.54
N LYS A 29 9.76 9.93 11.62
CA LYS A 29 10.42 9.50 12.88
C LYS A 29 10.33 10.57 13.97
N GLU A 30 10.29 11.84 13.59
CA GLU A 30 10.10 12.94 14.55
C GLU A 30 8.69 12.95 15.12
N ASN A 31 7.70 12.68 14.27
CA ASN A 31 6.28 12.71 14.60
C ASN A 31 5.78 11.44 15.30
N CYS A 32 6.45 10.30 15.11
CA CYS A 32 6.03 8.99 15.61
C CYS A 32 7.20 8.26 16.30
N LYS A 33 7.18 8.25 17.63
CA LYS A 33 8.26 7.69 18.47
C LYS A 33 7.90 6.38 19.17
N GLU A 34 6.62 6.03 19.20
CA GLU A 34 6.08 4.86 19.90
C GLU A 34 5.01 4.15 19.05
N GLY A 35 4.82 2.84 19.29
CA GLY A 35 3.84 2.01 18.59
C GLY A 35 4.47 0.90 17.74
N ASN A 36 3.68 0.33 16.82
CA ASN A 36 4.16 -0.64 15.84
C ASN A 36 4.86 0.09 14.68
N LEU A 37 6.10 0.51 14.92
CA LEU A 37 6.89 1.32 13.98
C LEU A 37 7.57 0.44 12.93
N ILE A 38 7.31 0.75 11.66
CA ILE A 38 7.83 -0.02 10.52
C ILE A 38 8.62 0.91 9.62
N LEU A 39 9.93 0.67 9.50
CA LEU A 39 10.81 1.45 8.64
C LEU A 39 10.63 1.05 7.18
N ILE A 40 10.54 2.06 6.32
CA ILE A 40 10.49 1.89 4.86
C ILE A 40 11.73 2.52 4.25
N ASN A 41 12.48 1.74 3.47
CA ASN A 41 13.72 2.17 2.80
C ASN A 41 14.77 2.78 3.73
N GLU A 42 14.74 2.42 5.01
CA GLU A 42 15.71 2.85 6.01
C GLU A 42 16.08 1.69 6.92
N SER A 43 17.28 1.75 7.47
CA SER A 43 17.74 0.83 8.50
C SER A 43 17.90 1.55 9.84
N SER A 44 17.83 0.81 10.93
CA SER A 44 18.12 1.30 12.27
C SER A 44 18.55 0.13 13.16
N ASP A 45 19.53 0.38 14.02
CA ASP A 45 19.93 -0.56 15.08
C ASP A 45 18.97 -0.52 16.29
N ASP A 46 18.03 0.42 16.32
CA ASP A 46 17.04 0.55 17.38
C ASP A 46 15.93 -0.50 17.21
N SER A 47 15.91 -1.45 18.14
CA SER A 47 14.99 -2.59 18.17
C SER A 47 13.49 -2.25 18.20
N LYS A 48 13.12 -0.99 18.47
CA LYS A 48 11.72 -0.56 18.40
C LYS A 48 11.17 -0.51 16.97
N TYR A 49 12.06 -0.42 15.97
CA TYR A 49 11.69 -0.42 14.58
C TYR A 49 11.73 -1.82 13.98
N ARG A 50 10.70 -2.16 13.21
CA ARG A 50 10.69 -3.35 12.35
C ARG A 50 11.02 -2.94 10.93
N VAL A 51 11.74 -3.80 10.21
CA VAL A 51 11.99 -3.64 8.77
C VAL A 51 11.29 -4.79 8.05
N ILE A 52 10.69 -4.49 6.90
CA ILE A 52 10.11 -5.50 6.00
C ILE A 52 10.94 -5.50 4.73
N ASP A 53 11.81 -6.49 4.59
CA ASP A 53 12.84 -6.53 3.54
C ASP A 53 12.24 -6.45 2.13
N LYS A 54 11.08 -7.05 1.91
CA LYS A 54 10.40 -7.02 0.60
C LYS A 54 9.92 -5.63 0.19
N LEU A 55 9.84 -4.67 1.11
CA LEU A 55 9.47 -3.28 0.81
C LEU A 55 10.70 -2.41 0.51
N ASN A 56 11.91 -2.91 0.74
CA ASN A 56 13.13 -2.16 0.49
C ASN A 56 13.37 -1.97 -1.02
N PHE A 57 13.82 -0.78 -1.38
CA PHE A 57 14.13 -0.39 -2.75
C PHE A 57 15.47 0.31 -2.81
N ASN A 58 16.33 -0.14 -3.73
CA ASN A 58 17.63 0.47 -3.94
C ASN A 58 17.45 1.78 -4.74
N GLU A 59 17.68 2.92 -4.07
CA GLU A 59 17.57 4.27 -4.64
C GLU A 59 18.65 4.59 -5.68
N GLU A 60 19.76 3.83 -5.78
CA GLU A 60 20.78 4.00 -6.83
C GLU A 60 20.18 3.89 -8.24
N LEU A 61 19.05 3.21 -8.39
CA LEU A 61 18.31 3.13 -9.66
C LEU A 61 17.61 4.46 -10.05
N VAL A 62 17.38 5.36 -9.09
CA VAL A 62 16.71 6.66 -9.26
C VAL A 62 17.69 7.77 -9.62
N GLU A 63 18.96 7.66 -9.22
CA GLU A 63 20.02 8.65 -9.46
C GLU A 63 20.38 8.85 -10.94
N SER A 64 19.88 7.99 -11.83
CA SER A 64 20.06 8.10 -13.29
C SER A 64 19.09 9.09 -13.97
N LEU A 65 18.18 9.71 -13.21
CA LEU A 65 17.23 10.67 -13.75
C LEU A 65 17.92 11.98 -14.17
N PRO A 66 17.58 12.54 -15.35
CA PRO A 66 18.09 13.83 -15.76
C PRO A 66 17.67 14.93 -14.77
N ASP A 67 18.55 15.90 -14.57
CA ASP A 67 18.31 17.08 -13.75
C ASP A 67 17.20 17.92 -14.40
N ILE A 68 16.03 17.99 -13.77
CA ILE A 68 14.87 18.79 -14.22
C ILE A 68 14.87 20.10 -13.39
N ASP A 69 13.94 21.08 -13.49
CA ASP A 69 13.93 22.34 -12.69
C ASP A 69 12.83 22.39 -11.56
N SER A 70 13.11 23.12 -10.47
CA SER A 70 12.78 22.79 -9.05
C SER A 70 11.32 22.61 -8.60
N GLY A 71 10.31 23.18 -9.26
CA GLY A 71 8.90 23.07 -8.84
C GLY A 71 8.10 21.96 -9.55
N MET A 72 8.21 21.90 -10.88
CA MET A 72 7.67 20.79 -11.68
C MET A 72 8.47 19.50 -11.47
N GLN A 73 9.74 19.62 -11.06
CA GLN A 73 10.61 18.52 -10.65
C GLN A 73 9.95 17.56 -9.68
N GLU A 74 9.37 18.06 -8.58
CA GLU A 74 9.00 17.18 -7.47
C GLU A 74 7.86 16.24 -7.87
N ILE A 75 6.83 16.76 -8.55
CA ILE A 75 5.69 15.94 -9.00
C ILE A 75 6.14 14.95 -10.08
N ILE A 76 6.97 15.39 -11.05
CA ILE A 76 7.47 14.51 -12.11
C ILE A 76 8.37 13.41 -11.53
N LYS A 77 9.29 13.78 -10.65
CA LYS A 77 10.17 12.85 -9.94
C LYS A 77 9.36 11.88 -9.09
N SER A 78 8.38 12.37 -8.34
CA SER A 78 7.47 11.55 -7.54
C SER A 78 6.70 10.56 -8.40
N PHE A 79 6.28 10.96 -9.60
CA PHE A 79 5.59 10.08 -10.54
C PHE A 79 6.50 8.97 -11.03
N TYR A 80 7.72 9.33 -11.45
CA TYR A 80 8.69 8.34 -11.89
C TYR A 80 9.09 7.38 -10.76
N CYS A 81 9.36 7.89 -9.56
CA CYS A 81 9.65 7.08 -8.39
C CYS A 81 8.47 6.15 -8.03
N SER A 82 7.23 6.64 -8.14
CA SER A 82 6.03 5.82 -7.91
C SER A 82 5.90 4.70 -8.95
N GLU A 83 6.14 5.01 -10.22
CA GLU A 83 6.09 4.03 -11.30
C GLU A 83 7.19 2.97 -11.17
N LEU A 84 8.42 3.38 -10.86
CA LEU A 84 9.53 2.47 -10.59
C LEU A 84 9.24 1.58 -9.37
N TYR A 85 8.90 2.19 -8.23
CA TYR A 85 8.70 1.45 -6.99
C TYR A 85 7.54 0.46 -7.12
N TYR A 86 6.44 0.87 -7.76
CA TYR A 86 5.35 -0.06 -8.05
C TYR A 86 5.82 -1.23 -8.91
N ASN A 87 6.54 -0.95 -10.00
CA ASN A 87 6.96 -1.97 -10.96
C ASN A 87 8.08 -2.89 -10.49
N LYS A 88 8.84 -2.48 -9.48
CA LYS A 88 9.97 -3.26 -8.95
C LYS A 88 9.63 -3.93 -7.62
N VAL A 89 8.72 -3.34 -6.84
CA VAL A 89 8.41 -3.77 -5.48
C VAL A 89 6.93 -4.13 -5.35
N LEU A 90 6.05 -3.14 -5.31
CA LEU A 90 4.67 -3.33 -4.85
C LEU A 90 3.87 -4.33 -5.70
N LYS A 91 4.04 -4.35 -7.03
CA LYS A 91 3.24 -5.21 -7.90
C LYS A 91 3.45 -6.71 -7.67
N TYR A 92 4.54 -7.08 -6.99
CA TYR A 92 4.87 -8.47 -6.68
C TYR A 92 4.46 -8.88 -5.26
N ILE A 93 3.86 -7.97 -4.50
CA ILE A 93 3.47 -8.19 -3.11
C ILE A 93 1.95 -8.29 -3.06
N ASP A 94 1.42 -9.42 -2.59
CA ASP A 94 -0.02 -9.53 -2.35
C ASP A 94 -0.44 -8.54 -1.22
N PRO A 95 -1.44 -7.67 -1.46
CA PRO A 95 -1.89 -6.70 -0.46
C PRO A 95 -2.35 -7.31 0.86
N ILE A 96 -2.98 -8.50 0.84
CA ILE A 96 -3.47 -9.17 2.06
C ILE A 96 -2.29 -9.71 2.85
N GLU A 97 -1.37 -10.42 2.20
CA GLU A 97 -0.16 -10.93 2.85
C GLU A 97 0.67 -9.81 3.46
N LEU A 98 0.78 -8.66 2.77
CA LEU A 98 1.44 -7.48 3.31
C LEU A 98 0.74 -6.94 4.55
N LEU A 99 -0.59 -6.80 4.52
CA LEU A 99 -1.35 -6.33 5.68
C LEU A 99 -1.19 -7.24 6.90
N GLU A 100 -1.13 -8.55 6.68
CA GLU A 100 -0.90 -9.54 7.74
C GLU A 100 0.50 -9.39 8.35
N GLU A 101 1.52 -9.23 7.52
CA GLU A 101 2.91 -9.06 7.96
C GLU A 101 3.15 -7.74 8.73
N LEU A 102 2.48 -6.67 8.30
CA LEU A 102 2.50 -5.38 9.00
C LEU A 102 1.92 -5.50 10.43
N GLY A 103 0.94 -6.39 10.63
CA GLY A 103 0.30 -6.62 11.92
C GLY A 103 -0.84 -5.62 12.21
N ASP A 104 -1.05 -5.33 13.49
CA ASP A 104 -2.13 -4.44 13.94
C ASP A 104 -1.61 -3.00 14.10
N ASN A 105 -2.43 -2.04 13.68
CA ASN A 105 -2.17 -0.59 13.74
C ASN A 105 -0.74 -0.19 13.32
N PRO A 106 -0.25 -0.64 12.15
CA PRO A 106 1.11 -0.33 11.71
C PRO A 106 1.27 1.17 11.50
N ILE A 107 2.44 1.69 11.87
CA ILE A 107 2.88 3.05 11.59
C ILE A 107 4.12 2.97 10.69
N LEU A 108 3.93 3.24 9.39
CA LEU A 108 5.03 3.26 8.43
C LEU A 108 5.80 4.58 8.59
N VAL A 109 7.09 4.47 8.91
CA VAL A 109 7.93 5.61 9.27
C VAL A 109 9.19 5.70 8.42
N SER A 110 9.60 6.95 8.16
CA SER A 110 10.90 7.31 7.59
C SER A 110 11.37 8.63 8.23
N SER A 111 12.59 9.03 7.91
CA SER A 111 13.19 10.30 8.34
C SER A 111 12.57 11.52 7.64
N LYS A 112 11.89 11.35 6.51
CA LYS A 112 11.31 12.46 5.74
C LYS A 112 10.08 13.08 6.39
N GLU A 113 9.92 14.38 6.19
CA GLU A 113 8.78 15.13 6.69
C GLU A 113 7.46 14.70 6.05
N SER A 114 6.35 14.95 6.74
CA SER A 114 5.00 14.53 6.32
C SER A 114 4.53 15.11 4.98
N LYS A 115 5.11 16.23 4.54
CA LYS A 115 4.78 16.88 3.27
C LYS A 115 5.73 16.51 2.12
N GLU A 116 6.74 15.69 2.38
CA GLU A 116 7.66 15.24 1.35
C GLU A 116 7.17 13.97 0.68
N PHE A 117 7.60 13.75 -0.57
CA PHE A 117 7.45 12.44 -1.20
C PHE A 117 8.29 11.38 -0.49
N ASP A 118 7.63 10.29 -0.07
CA ASP A 118 8.27 9.14 0.55
C ASP A 118 7.54 7.83 0.22
N TYR A 119 8.30 6.74 0.13
CA TYR A 119 7.79 5.40 -0.18
C TYR A 119 6.83 4.87 0.89
N ARG A 120 6.93 5.33 2.15
CA ARG A 120 5.96 5.00 3.22
C ARG A 120 4.54 5.38 2.83
N HIS A 121 4.38 6.52 2.16
CA HIS A 121 3.06 6.93 1.67
C HIS A 121 2.58 6.00 0.55
N LEU A 122 3.46 5.57 -0.35
CA LEU A 122 3.09 4.66 -1.44
C LEU A 122 2.65 3.30 -0.93
N VAL A 123 3.36 2.72 0.04
CA VAL A 123 2.98 1.44 0.66
C VAL A 123 1.60 1.54 1.32
N ALA A 124 1.34 2.61 2.06
CA ALA A 124 0.05 2.77 2.72
C ALA A 124 -1.10 3.02 1.73
N LEU A 125 -0.85 3.83 0.68
CA LEU A 125 -1.82 4.10 -0.37
C LEU A 125 -2.08 2.86 -1.24
N TYR A 126 -1.09 2.00 -1.45
CA TYR A 126 -1.25 0.72 -2.13
C TYR A 126 -2.29 -0.15 -1.42
N LEU A 127 -2.16 -0.32 -0.10
CA LEU A 127 -3.12 -1.05 0.71
C LEU A 127 -4.50 -0.36 0.74
N GLU A 128 -4.54 0.97 0.75
CA GLU A 128 -5.80 1.71 0.64
C GLU A 128 -6.51 1.46 -0.69
N LEU A 129 -5.79 1.50 -1.81
CA LEU A 129 -6.37 1.32 -3.15
C LEU A 129 -6.83 -0.13 -3.40
N PHE A 130 -6.08 -1.12 -2.91
CA PHE A 130 -6.39 -2.54 -3.13
C PHE A 130 -7.40 -3.10 -2.13
N LEU A 131 -7.34 -2.67 -0.85
CA LEU A 131 -8.16 -3.24 0.22
C LEU A 131 -9.28 -2.29 0.69
N GLY A 132 -9.22 -1.01 0.32
CA GLY A 132 -10.18 0.00 0.78
C GLY A 132 -10.00 0.36 2.26
N ILE A 133 -8.80 0.16 2.80
CA ILE A 133 -8.42 0.52 4.16
C ILE A 133 -8.03 2.00 4.20
N LYS A 134 -8.46 2.74 5.22
CA LYS A 134 -8.05 4.15 5.35
C LYS A 134 -6.58 4.24 5.74
N SER A 135 -5.80 4.99 4.97
CA SER A 135 -4.48 5.45 5.37
C SER A 135 -4.52 6.87 5.91
N LYS A 136 -3.82 7.14 7.01
CA LYS A 136 -3.69 8.50 7.59
C LYS A 136 -2.22 8.85 7.86
N GLU A 137 -1.84 10.07 7.54
CA GLU A 137 -0.59 10.65 8.02
C GLU A 137 -0.85 11.26 9.40
N ILE A 138 0.02 10.95 10.37
CA ILE A 138 -0.21 11.30 11.77
C ILE A 138 1.01 11.95 12.43
N LEU A 139 0.70 12.69 13.49
CA LEU A 139 1.64 13.12 14.53
C LEU A 139 1.12 12.65 15.89
N ILE A 140 2.01 12.10 16.71
CA ILE A 140 1.75 11.71 18.09
C ILE A 140 2.34 12.81 18.97
N ASP A 141 1.49 13.53 19.71
CA ASP A 141 1.97 14.57 20.61
C ASP A 141 2.57 14.01 21.91
N GLU A 142 3.16 14.89 22.72
CA GLU A 142 3.81 14.55 24.00
C GLU A 142 2.90 13.83 25.01
N ASN A 143 1.57 13.95 24.84
CA ASN A 143 0.58 13.30 25.70
C ASN A 143 0.04 12.00 25.07
N GLY A 144 0.62 11.54 23.95
CA GLY A 144 0.22 10.34 23.23
C GLY A 144 -1.01 10.53 22.33
N ASN A 145 -1.48 11.77 22.10
CA ASN A 145 -2.65 11.99 21.24
C ASN A 145 -2.27 11.93 19.76
N ILE A 146 -3.05 11.18 18.99
CA ILE A 146 -2.90 11.06 17.55
C ILE A 146 -3.64 12.21 16.87
N LYS A 147 -2.90 13.00 16.08
CA LYS A 147 -3.44 14.06 15.21
C LYS A 147 -3.20 13.70 13.76
N ASN A 148 -4.24 13.77 12.94
CA ASN A 148 -4.10 13.63 11.49
C ASN A 148 -3.49 14.92 10.93
N ILE A 149 -2.46 14.78 10.12
CA ILE A 149 -1.79 15.89 9.44
C ILE A 149 -1.84 15.63 7.92
N PRO A 150 -1.71 16.67 7.09
CA PRO A 150 -1.74 16.48 5.64
C PRO A 150 -0.49 15.76 5.15
N ARG A 151 -0.69 14.91 4.13
CA ARG A 151 0.36 14.43 3.23
C ARG A 151 0.14 15.04 1.85
N PRO A 152 1.07 14.92 0.88
CA PRO A 152 0.86 15.48 -0.45
C PRO A 152 -0.34 14.86 -1.17
N ASP A 153 -1.30 15.70 -1.58
CA ASP A 153 -2.59 15.26 -2.11
C ASP A 153 -2.48 14.53 -3.46
N TYR A 154 -1.42 14.80 -4.23
CA TYR A 154 -1.19 14.21 -5.55
C TYR A 154 -0.79 12.72 -5.50
N LEU A 155 -0.32 12.21 -4.37
CA LEU A 155 0.27 10.87 -4.25
C LEU A 155 -0.72 9.77 -4.60
N LYS A 156 -1.97 9.88 -4.14
CA LYS A 156 -2.98 8.86 -4.33
C LYS A 156 -3.39 8.73 -5.80
N SER A 157 -3.72 9.85 -6.45
CA SER A 157 -4.10 9.87 -7.87
C SER A 157 -2.96 9.38 -8.77
N MET A 158 -1.73 9.71 -8.40
CA MET A 158 -0.53 9.29 -9.12
C MET A 158 -0.33 7.78 -9.04
N LEU A 159 -0.32 7.21 -7.83
CA LEU A 159 -0.18 5.77 -7.64
C LEU A 159 -1.34 5.00 -8.28
N GLU A 160 -2.57 5.50 -8.16
CA GLU A 160 -3.75 4.92 -8.82
C GLU A 160 -3.58 4.85 -10.34
N SER A 161 -3.09 5.93 -10.97
CA SER A 161 -2.81 5.96 -12.41
C SER A 161 -1.74 4.95 -12.83
N VAL A 162 -0.68 4.80 -12.03
CA VAL A 162 0.36 3.79 -12.26
C VAL A 162 -0.21 2.38 -12.18
N ILE A 163 -0.99 2.07 -11.13
CA ILE A 163 -1.59 0.75 -10.94
C ILE A 163 -2.54 0.41 -12.10
N LYS A 164 -3.45 1.32 -12.46
CA LYS A 164 -4.44 1.08 -13.53
C LYS A 164 -3.82 0.78 -14.90
N ARG A 165 -2.61 1.29 -15.17
CA ARG A 165 -1.86 0.99 -16.40
C ARG A 165 -1.19 -0.37 -16.40
N ASN A 166 -0.90 -0.92 -15.22
CA ASN A 166 -0.05 -2.10 -15.05
C ASN A 166 -0.77 -3.30 -14.40
N TYR A 167 -1.98 -3.11 -13.88
CA TYR A 167 -2.79 -4.13 -13.23
C TYR A 167 -4.01 -4.49 -14.10
N PRO A 168 -4.38 -5.77 -14.23
CA PRO A 168 -5.53 -6.18 -15.04
C PRO A 168 -6.85 -5.71 -14.42
N MET A 169 -7.34 -4.56 -14.90
CA MET A 169 -8.56 -3.92 -14.41
C MET A 169 -9.85 -4.65 -14.81
N ASN A 170 -9.83 -5.48 -15.86
CA ASN A 170 -10.97 -6.33 -16.27
C ASN A 170 -12.32 -5.60 -16.38
N GLY A 171 -12.29 -4.34 -16.85
CA GLY A 171 -13.48 -3.50 -17.02
C GLY A 171 -14.01 -2.83 -15.75
N PHE A 172 -13.33 -2.99 -14.60
CA PHE A 172 -13.65 -2.27 -13.38
C PHE A 172 -12.97 -0.89 -13.34
N ASP A 173 -13.68 0.12 -12.85
CA ASP A 173 -13.12 1.46 -12.63
C ASP A 173 -12.29 1.56 -11.34
N ASN A 174 -12.56 0.67 -10.38
CA ASN A 174 -11.96 0.65 -9.05
C ASN A 174 -10.96 -0.50 -8.90
N ILE A 175 -9.77 -0.20 -8.38
CA ILE A 175 -8.69 -1.17 -8.16
C ILE A 175 -9.10 -2.28 -7.18
N LYS A 176 -9.80 -1.94 -6.09
CA LYS A 176 -10.26 -2.92 -5.10
C LYS A 176 -11.20 -3.97 -5.71
N ASP A 177 -12.11 -3.52 -6.57
CA ASP A 177 -13.08 -4.42 -7.22
C ASP A 177 -12.37 -5.32 -8.24
N ALA A 178 -11.45 -4.76 -9.03
CA ALA A 178 -10.59 -5.53 -9.93
C ALA A 178 -9.76 -6.58 -9.17
N TYR A 179 -9.12 -6.18 -8.07
CA TYR A 179 -8.33 -7.07 -7.22
C TYR A 179 -9.17 -8.22 -6.65
N SER A 180 -10.33 -7.90 -6.09
CA SER A 180 -11.26 -8.89 -5.54
C SER A 180 -11.71 -9.90 -6.61
N TYR A 181 -11.97 -9.44 -7.83
CA TYR A 181 -12.33 -10.31 -8.95
C TYR A 181 -11.17 -11.24 -9.36
N ASN A 182 -9.96 -10.68 -9.48
CA ASN A 182 -8.77 -11.42 -9.91
C ASN A 182 -8.38 -12.51 -8.90
N LYS A 183 -8.35 -12.18 -7.60
CA LYS A 183 -8.01 -13.12 -6.53
C LYS A 183 -8.97 -14.32 -6.51
N ASN A 184 -10.28 -14.05 -6.59
CA ASN A 184 -11.29 -15.12 -6.63
C ASN A 184 -11.16 -15.99 -7.89
N SER A 185 -10.77 -15.41 -9.04
CA SER A 185 -10.59 -16.15 -10.28
C SER A 185 -9.38 -17.09 -10.23
N GLU A 186 -8.28 -16.64 -9.63
CA GLU A 186 -7.08 -17.46 -9.39
C GLU A 186 -7.38 -18.63 -8.45
N ASP A 187 -8.07 -18.38 -7.34
CA ASP A 187 -8.46 -19.42 -6.38
C ASP A 187 -9.32 -20.51 -7.04
N VAL A 188 -10.28 -20.12 -7.90
CA VAL A 188 -11.12 -21.08 -8.64
C VAL A 188 -10.31 -21.93 -9.62
N LEU A 189 -9.35 -21.32 -10.32
CA LEU A 189 -8.45 -22.05 -11.23
C LEU A 189 -7.55 -23.02 -10.45
N HIS A 190 -7.06 -22.62 -9.29
CA HIS A 190 -6.21 -23.47 -8.46
C HIS A 190 -6.97 -24.69 -7.92
N ILE A 191 -8.20 -24.49 -7.43
CA ILE A 191 -9.08 -25.59 -6.96
C ILE A 191 -9.40 -26.55 -8.11
N LYS A 192 -9.71 -26.04 -9.31
CA LYS A 192 -9.99 -26.89 -10.48
C LYS A 192 -8.79 -27.76 -10.86
N ARG A 193 -7.56 -27.23 -10.76
CA ARG A 193 -6.33 -28.01 -11.03
C ARG A 193 -6.09 -29.11 -9.99
N LEU A 194 -6.37 -28.84 -8.72
CA LEU A 194 -6.22 -29.81 -7.63
C LEU A 194 -7.27 -30.94 -7.66
N THR A 195 -8.43 -30.71 -8.29
CA THR A 195 -9.53 -31.69 -8.35
C THR A 195 -9.39 -32.68 -9.52
N ILE A 196 -8.39 -32.52 -10.40
CA ILE A 196 -8.17 -33.38 -11.58
C ILE A 196 -7.20 -34.56 -11.29
N ILE A 197 -6.87 -34.84 -10.03
CA ILE A 197 -6.07 -36.00 -9.63
C ILE A 197 -6.98 -37.11 -9.12
#